data_AF-A0A818J5S0-F1
#
_entry.id   AF-A0A818J5S0-F1
#
_cell.length_a   1.000
_cell.length_b   1.000
_cell.length_c   1.000
_cell.angle_alpha   90.00
_cell.angle_beta   90.00
_cell.angle_gamma   90.00
#
_symmetry.space_group_name_H-M   'P 1'
#
loop_
_entity.id
_entity.type
_entity.pdbx_description
1 polymer ?
#
loop_
_entity_poly.entity_id
_entity_poly.type
_entity_poly.pdbx_seq_one_letter_code
_entity_poly.pdbx_strand_id
1 'polypeptide(L)'
;MSSPTTLLYILFYHCVTFIILIDAHPIRQETVEQMVGGLISLDALQWSQRSQIELPVCELCHMAVPLARLLIEIGEMDELETLLTDFCVDFKLFVKDICLGAIHEYKHVVVEVLTKAHLTDQQLCAITFGCEKQSDFPVFSWNVTFPDKPKPPPRPPQPPAPESPKLNVLHLSDIHVDFGYKPGSIVDCSAPLCCRGGQPASGNRSAGFWGDYGHCDLPQWTAKAILQHIADIEKIDFVYYTGDLPPHDVWNQSREDQIYSINTINQWLVDLFPNKIFYSAVGNHEAAPCNLYPTPSIRSDNISWLYEVLADSWIKLGLPNDTRDSILRGAFYTTIIRSGFRLISLNMNYCPKENYWLYINSTDPLGQLQWLIQWLQYAEDQGEKVHLIGHHPPQDCLTAFSWNFHKIINRYENTIAGQFYGHRHNDEFAVVYDEVDTKRPVSMMYIGPSLTTESFLNPGYRIFSMDGDYPGSSYWVLDHRTVIMNLTAANMYNTTIFVDEYNARDSYQMKNLFPEDWGDLIERMQTDIDGPLMSLAYTHYTKSYQNGTQCDHNCRQGLLCGFKTSRSEDLHACDSILSGR
;
A
#
# COMPACT_ATOMS: atom_id res chain seq x y z
N MET A 1 25.04 -14.05 4.48
CA MET A 1 24.86 -15.33 3.75
C MET A 1 23.43 -15.32 3.28
N SER A 2 23.28 -15.03 1.99
CA SER A 2 22.06 -14.68 1.28
C SER A 2 21.08 -15.84 1.22
N SER A 3 19.91 -15.68 1.84
CA SER A 3 18.78 -16.59 1.67
C SER A 3 18.02 -16.20 0.39
N PRO A 4 17.80 -17.11 -0.58
CA PRO A 4 17.23 -16.83 -1.89
C PRO A 4 15.69 -16.76 -1.89
N THR A 5 15.07 -16.22 -0.85
CA THR A 5 13.60 -16.23 -0.66
C THR A 5 12.91 -14.87 -0.73
N THR A 6 13.68 -13.77 -0.81
CA THR A 6 13.10 -12.41 -0.93
C THR A 6 12.99 -11.93 -2.39
N LEU A 7 13.66 -12.62 -3.33
CA LEU A 7 13.52 -12.34 -4.77
C LEU A 7 12.25 -12.97 -5.38
N LEU A 8 11.66 -13.96 -4.70
CA LEU A 8 10.41 -14.62 -5.12
C LEU A 8 9.15 -13.81 -4.79
N TYR A 9 9.20 -12.88 -3.83
CA TYR A 9 8.04 -12.09 -3.42
C TYR A 9 7.75 -10.90 -4.33
N ILE A 10 8.77 -10.36 -4.99
CA ILE A 10 8.61 -9.27 -5.98
C ILE A 10 8.14 -9.83 -7.34
N LEU A 11 8.33 -11.12 -7.57
CA LEU A 11 7.76 -11.86 -8.71
C LEU A 11 6.26 -12.19 -8.52
N PHE A 12 5.69 -11.89 -7.35
CA PHE A 12 4.44 -12.52 -6.88
C PHE A 12 3.16 -11.72 -7.19
N TYR A 13 3.26 -10.47 -7.67
CA TYR A 13 2.08 -9.61 -7.88
C TYR A 13 1.81 -9.16 -9.33
N HIS A 14 2.66 -9.52 -10.30
CA HIS A 14 2.56 -8.96 -11.66
C HIS A 14 2.48 -9.97 -12.80
N CYS A 15 2.44 -11.27 -12.54
CA CYS A 15 2.54 -12.28 -13.60
C CYS A 15 1.19 -12.68 -14.25
N VAL A 16 0.36 -11.72 -14.68
CA VAL A 16 -0.76 -11.98 -15.61
C VAL A 16 -0.37 -11.59 -17.03
N THR A 17 0.63 -12.27 -17.55
CA THR A 17 0.85 -12.49 -18.99
C THR A 17 2.08 -13.37 -19.07
N PHE A 18 2.11 -14.34 -19.97
CA PHE A 18 3.23 -14.82 -20.80
C PHE A 18 2.84 -16.18 -21.36
N ILE A 19 3.41 -16.70 -22.45
CA ILE A 19 3.18 -18.07 -22.99
C ILE A 19 4.22 -18.36 -24.07
N ILE A 20 4.53 -19.65 -24.31
CA ILE A 20 4.36 -20.47 -25.57
C ILE A 20 4.90 -21.88 -25.31
N LEU A 21 4.09 -22.93 -25.56
CA LEU A 21 4.48 -24.13 -26.34
C LEU A 21 3.25 -24.88 -26.96
N ILE A 22 3.18 -24.77 -28.29
CA ILE A 22 2.80 -25.73 -29.36
C ILE A 22 2.22 -27.11 -28.95
N ASP A 23 1.02 -27.49 -29.41
CA ASP A 23 0.77 -28.46 -30.53
C ASP A 23 -0.73 -28.59 -30.92
N ALA A 24 -0.98 -29.02 -32.18
CA ALA A 24 -2.23 -29.50 -32.82
C ALA A 24 -3.05 -28.57 -33.78
N HIS A 25 -2.62 -28.57 -35.06
CA HIS A 25 -3.35 -28.60 -36.37
C HIS A 25 -4.88 -28.37 -36.51
N PRO A 26 -5.39 -28.06 -37.75
CA PRO A 26 -4.89 -27.16 -38.81
C PRO A 26 -6.01 -26.23 -39.35
N ILE A 27 -5.69 -25.05 -39.93
CA ILE A 27 -6.30 -24.48 -41.16
C ILE A 27 -5.74 -23.07 -41.46
N ARG A 28 -5.21 -22.91 -42.68
CA ARG A 28 -4.83 -21.72 -43.49
C ARG A 28 -3.62 -20.87 -43.06
N GLN A 29 -2.57 -21.00 -43.86
CA GLN A 29 -1.17 -20.70 -43.52
C GLN A 29 -0.46 -19.70 -44.47
N GLU A 30 -1.15 -18.94 -45.34
CA GLU A 30 -0.43 -18.22 -46.41
C GLU A 30 -0.05 -16.75 -46.15
N THR A 31 -0.47 -16.12 -45.05
CA THR A 31 -0.17 -14.70 -44.78
C THR A 31 0.73 -14.44 -43.57
N VAL A 32 0.95 -15.42 -42.68
CA VAL A 32 1.75 -15.26 -41.46
C VAL A 32 3.22 -15.69 -41.66
N GLU A 33 3.49 -16.59 -42.61
CA GLU A 33 4.84 -17.13 -42.86
C GLU A 33 5.86 -16.08 -43.35
N GLN A 34 5.42 -14.99 -43.97
CA GLN A 34 6.34 -13.98 -44.50
C GLN A 34 6.81 -12.94 -43.48
N MET A 35 6.10 -12.75 -42.35
CA MET A 35 6.52 -11.77 -41.33
C MET A 35 7.39 -12.38 -40.22
N VAL A 36 7.31 -13.69 -40.00
CA VAL A 36 7.95 -14.36 -38.84
C VAL A 36 9.30 -15.02 -39.17
N GLY A 37 9.63 -15.22 -40.46
CA GLY A 37 10.81 -15.97 -40.91
C GLY A 37 12.20 -15.35 -40.64
N GLY A 38 12.31 -14.29 -39.83
CA GLY A 38 13.55 -13.53 -39.65
C GLY A 38 14.25 -13.62 -38.29
N LEU A 39 13.61 -14.09 -37.22
CA LEU A 39 14.05 -13.68 -35.86
C LEU A 39 14.26 -14.77 -34.80
N ILE A 40 14.16 -16.07 -35.10
CA ILE A 40 14.43 -17.08 -34.07
C ILE A 40 15.26 -18.21 -34.68
N SER A 41 16.57 -18.21 -34.42
CA SER A 41 17.42 -19.36 -34.74
C SER A 41 17.15 -20.50 -33.76
N LEU A 42 17.10 -21.71 -34.31
CA LEU A 42 16.86 -22.99 -33.63
C LEU A 42 17.89 -23.36 -32.53
N ASP A 43 18.89 -22.51 -32.28
CA ASP A 43 19.88 -22.71 -31.22
C ASP A 43 19.34 -22.34 -29.82
N ALA A 44 18.30 -21.49 -29.73
CA ALA A 44 17.73 -21.07 -28.44
C ALA A 44 16.90 -22.17 -27.75
N LEU A 45 16.29 -23.08 -28.52
CA LEU A 45 15.41 -24.14 -28.01
C LEU A 45 16.18 -25.37 -27.49
N GLN A 46 17.45 -25.54 -27.85
CA GLN A 46 18.28 -26.63 -27.33
C GLN A 46 19.09 -26.27 -26.07
N TRP A 47 19.06 -25.00 -25.64
CA TRP A 47 19.74 -24.55 -24.43
C TRP A 47 18.87 -24.60 -23.16
N SER A 48 17.54 -24.58 -23.29
CA SER A 48 16.60 -24.55 -22.15
C SER A 48 16.48 -25.87 -21.37
N GLN A 49 16.99 -26.98 -21.89
CA GLN A 49 16.99 -28.26 -21.19
C GLN A 49 18.18 -28.48 -20.24
N ARG A 50 19.08 -27.50 -20.07
CA ARG A 50 20.29 -27.66 -19.25
C ARG A 50 20.69 -26.51 -18.33
N SER A 51 19.92 -25.43 -18.25
CA SER A 51 20.25 -24.27 -17.41
C SER A 51 19.00 -23.75 -16.70
N GLN A 52 19.10 -23.55 -15.40
CA GLN A 52 18.19 -22.73 -14.60
C GLN A 52 18.22 -21.31 -15.18
N ILE A 53 17.36 -20.99 -16.14
CA ILE A 53 17.26 -19.64 -16.71
C ILE A 53 16.07 -18.96 -16.08
N GLU A 54 16.35 -17.99 -15.22
CA GLU A 54 15.44 -16.89 -14.93
C GLU A 54 15.30 -16.09 -16.24
N LEU A 55 14.17 -16.20 -16.92
CA LEU A 55 13.81 -15.22 -17.94
C LEU A 55 13.47 -13.90 -17.22
N PRO A 56 14.15 -12.78 -17.51
CA PRO A 56 13.85 -11.50 -16.88
C PRO A 56 12.40 -11.10 -17.19
N VAL A 57 11.64 -10.71 -16.16
CA VAL A 57 10.23 -10.27 -16.24
C VAL A 57 9.97 -9.28 -17.37
N CYS A 58 10.96 -8.46 -17.70
CA CYS A 58 10.89 -7.47 -18.78
C CYS A 58 11.05 -8.05 -20.17
N GLU A 59 11.99 -8.97 -20.37
CA GLU A 59 12.12 -9.68 -21.65
C GLU A 59 10.87 -10.48 -21.95
N LEU A 60 10.31 -11.09 -20.90
CA LEU A 60 8.97 -11.61 -20.94
C LEU A 60 8.05 -10.48 -21.38
N CYS A 61 7.73 -9.46 -20.57
CA CYS A 61 6.75 -8.41 -20.90
C CYS A 61 6.74 -7.95 -22.37
N HIS A 62 7.92 -7.66 -22.94
CA HIS A 62 8.06 -7.21 -24.32
C HIS A 62 7.62 -8.23 -25.39
N MET A 63 7.48 -9.52 -25.07
CA MET A 63 6.99 -10.58 -25.96
C MET A 63 5.47 -10.81 -25.91
N ALA A 64 4.81 -10.76 -24.73
CA ALA A 64 3.39 -11.16 -24.61
C ALA A 64 2.43 -9.99 -24.62
N VAL A 65 2.85 -8.76 -24.31
CA VAL A 65 1.97 -7.61 -24.57
C VAL A 65 1.62 -7.53 -26.06
N PRO A 66 2.58 -7.64 -27.02
CA PRO A 66 2.25 -7.72 -28.45
C PRO A 66 1.38 -8.93 -28.81
N LEU A 67 1.65 -10.11 -28.25
CA LEU A 67 0.87 -11.33 -28.54
C LEU A 67 -0.57 -11.22 -28.02
N ALA A 68 -0.76 -10.72 -26.80
CA ALA A 68 -2.08 -10.50 -26.22
C ALA A 68 -2.87 -9.48 -27.03
N ARG A 69 -2.23 -8.39 -27.49
CA ARG A 69 -2.84 -7.43 -28.42
C ARG A 69 -3.29 -8.10 -29.71
N LEU A 70 -2.43 -8.91 -30.33
CA LEU A 70 -2.79 -9.66 -31.54
C LEU A 70 -4.01 -10.56 -31.31
N LEU A 71 -4.04 -11.35 -30.23
CA LEU A 71 -5.16 -12.25 -29.90
C LEU A 71 -6.48 -11.49 -29.69
N ILE A 72 -6.42 -10.34 -29.01
CA ILE A 72 -7.57 -9.45 -28.84
C ILE A 72 -8.04 -8.89 -30.20
N GLU A 73 -7.11 -8.48 -31.06
CA GLU A 73 -7.44 -7.93 -32.39
C GLU A 73 -8.10 -8.96 -33.32
N ILE A 74 -7.68 -10.23 -33.27
CA ILE A 74 -8.27 -11.30 -34.10
C ILE A 74 -9.50 -11.96 -33.45
N GLY A 75 -9.82 -11.61 -32.20
CA GLY A 75 -11.01 -12.08 -31.48
C GLY A 75 -10.88 -13.46 -30.82
N GLU A 76 -9.67 -13.98 -30.67
CA GLU A 76 -9.36 -15.31 -30.10
C GLU A 76 -9.25 -15.22 -28.57
N MET A 77 -10.40 -14.98 -27.93
CA MET A 77 -10.51 -14.72 -26.47
C MET A 77 -10.40 -15.98 -25.61
N ASP A 78 -10.72 -17.15 -26.17
CA ASP A 78 -10.62 -18.45 -25.49
C ASP A 78 -9.16 -18.92 -25.49
N GLU A 79 -8.46 -18.66 -26.60
CA GLU A 79 -7.02 -18.85 -26.75
C GLU A 79 -6.30 -17.94 -25.77
N LEU A 80 -6.68 -16.67 -25.61
CA LEU A 80 -6.10 -15.76 -24.61
C LEU A 80 -6.31 -16.26 -23.17
N GLU A 81 -7.44 -16.88 -22.85
CA GLU A 81 -7.67 -17.43 -21.50
C GLU A 81 -6.86 -18.68 -21.23
N THR A 82 -6.87 -19.61 -22.20
CA THR A 82 -5.99 -20.78 -22.21
C THR A 82 -4.54 -20.34 -22.09
N LEU A 83 -4.19 -19.24 -22.78
CA LEU A 83 -2.88 -18.62 -22.76
C LEU A 83 -2.47 -18.29 -21.32
N LEU A 84 -3.23 -17.41 -20.70
CA LEU A 84 -2.92 -16.92 -19.36
C LEU A 84 -2.91 -18.07 -18.33
N THR A 85 -3.77 -19.07 -18.52
CA THR A 85 -3.90 -20.21 -17.60
C THR A 85 -2.70 -21.15 -17.67
N ASP A 86 -2.35 -21.63 -18.87
CA ASP A 86 -1.26 -22.60 -19.04
C ASP A 86 0.06 -21.97 -18.61
N PHE A 87 0.26 -20.68 -18.87
CA PHE A 87 1.42 -19.96 -18.36
C PHE A 87 1.55 -19.96 -16.85
N CYS A 88 0.47 -19.57 -16.17
CA CYS A 88 0.46 -19.48 -14.73
C CYS A 88 0.78 -20.84 -14.08
N VAL A 89 0.30 -21.94 -14.69
CA VAL A 89 0.53 -23.31 -14.22
C VAL A 89 1.92 -23.83 -14.60
N ASP A 90 2.35 -23.68 -15.85
CA ASP A 90 3.60 -24.24 -16.38
C ASP A 90 4.84 -23.58 -15.77
N PHE A 91 4.76 -22.27 -15.52
CA PHE A 91 5.79 -21.51 -14.81
C PHE A 91 5.67 -21.64 -13.28
N LYS A 92 4.72 -22.47 -12.79
CA LYS A 92 4.51 -22.76 -11.38
C LYS A 92 4.32 -21.51 -10.53
N LEU A 93 3.64 -20.51 -11.10
CA LEU A 93 3.37 -19.25 -10.43
C LEU A 93 2.36 -19.49 -9.32
N PHE A 94 1.27 -20.18 -9.66
CA PHE A 94 0.28 -20.64 -8.70
C PHE A 94 -0.27 -22.02 -9.09
N VAL A 95 -1.00 -22.63 -8.17
CA VAL A 95 -1.80 -23.81 -8.51
C VAL A 95 -2.95 -23.43 -9.44
N LYS A 96 -3.36 -24.36 -10.29
CA LYS A 96 -4.33 -24.13 -11.39
C LYS A 96 -5.59 -23.39 -10.96
N ASP A 97 -6.18 -23.73 -9.82
CA ASP A 97 -7.43 -23.10 -9.38
C ASP A 97 -7.26 -21.60 -9.06
N ILE A 98 -6.09 -21.21 -8.54
CA ILE A 98 -5.75 -19.80 -8.26
C ILE A 98 -5.49 -19.06 -9.57
N CYS A 99 -4.78 -19.67 -10.51
CA CYS A 99 -4.58 -19.11 -11.84
C CYS A 99 -5.91 -18.81 -12.52
N LEU A 100 -6.83 -19.79 -12.52
CA LEU A 100 -8.15 -19.64 -13.12
C LEU A 100 -8.97 -18.54 -12.42
N GLY A 101 -8.96 -18.50 -11.09
CA GLY A 101 -9.63 -17.46 -10.32
C GLY A 101 -9.10 -16.06 -10.65
N ALA A 102 -7.78 -15.87 -10.63
CA ALA A 102 -7.17 -14.60 -10.98
C ALA A 102 -7.47 -14.18 -12.42
N ILE A 103 -7.41 -15.10 -13.39
CA ILE A 103 -7.72 -14.78 -14.78
C ILE A 103 -9.20 -14.40 -14.93
N HIS A 104 -10.11 -15.14 -14.28
CA HIS A 104 -11.52 -14.80 -14.26
C HIS A 104 -11.77 -13.38 -13.74
N GLU A 105 -11.15 -13.01 -12.63
CA GLU A 105 -11.31 -11.68 -12.03
C GLU A 105 -10.74 -10.56 -12.92
N TYR A 106 -9.55 -10.72 -13.49
CA TYR A 106 -8.81 -9.62 -14.11
C TYR A 106 -8.84 -9.57 -15.65
N LYS A 107 -9.21 -10.66 -16.35
CA LYS A 107 -9.16 -10.74 -17.83
C LYS A 107 -9.86 -9.58 -18.51
N HIS A 108 -11.04 -9.19 -18.02
CA HIS A 108 -11.83 -8.13 -18.63
C HIS A 108 -11.12 -6.76 -18.61
N VAL A 109 -10.46 -6.42 -17.50
CA VAL A 109 -9.70 -5.16 -17.37
C VAL A 109 -8.46 -5.20 -18.23
N VAL A 110 -7.72 -6.32 -18.26
CA VAL A 110 -6.54 -6.49 -19.11
C VAL A 110 -6.90 -6.26 -20.58
N VAL A 111 -7.98 -6.89 -21.06
CA VAL A 111 -8.46 -6.75 -22.44
C VAL A 111 -8.80 -5.30 -22.75
N GLU A 112 -9.53 -4.63 -21.86
CA GLU A 112 -9.92 -3.24 -22.07
C GLU A 112 -8.74 -2.27 -22.05
N VAL A 113 -7.80 -2.44 -21.12
CA VAL A 113 -6.58 -1.66 -21.05
C VAL A 113 -5.75 -1.85 -22.32
N LEU A 114 -5.52 -3.09 -22.77
CA LEU A 114 -4.76 -3.35 -23.99
C LEU A 114 -5.44 -2.78 -25.25
N THR A 115 -6.78 -2.66 -25.24
CA THR A 115 -7.57 -2.09 -26.34
C THR A 115 -7.60 -0.55 -26.31
N LYS A 116 -7.71 0.06 -25.14
CA LYS A 116 -8.01 1.49 -24.99
C LYS A 116 -6.81 2.34 -24.58
N ALA A 117 -5.79 1.77 -23.95
CA ALA A 117 -4.61 2.51 -23.55
C ALA A 117 -3.80 2.92 -24.78
N HIS A 118 -3.54 4.22 -24.92
CA HIS A 118 -2.69 4.77 -25.97
C HIS A 118 -1.20 4.67 -25.61
N LEU A 119 -0.77 3.48 -25.17
CA LEU A 119 0.58 3.18 -24.74
C LEU A 119 1.25 2.19 -25.70
N THR A 120 2.55 2.35 -25.94
CA THR A 120 3.35 1.32 -26.62
C THR A 120 3.55 0.11 -25.72
N ASP A 121 3.95 -1.03 -26.29
CA ASP A 121 4.23 -2.25 -25.51
C ASP A 121 5.35 -1.99 -24.49
N GLN A 122 6.37 -1.22 -24.89
CA GLN A 122 7.44 -0.79 -24.00
C GLN A 122 6.92 0.04 -22.82
N GLN A 123 6.03 1.01 -23.08
CA GLN A 123 5.43 1.85 -22.04
C GLN A 123 4.55 1.02 -21.08
N LEU A 124 3.78 0.06 -21.60
CA LEU A 124 3.00 -0.87 -20.78
C LEU A 124 3.90 -1.72 -19.87
N CYS A 125 5.04 -2.17 -20.39
CA CYS A 125 6.02 -2.91 -19.60
C CYS A 125 6.69 -2.04 -18.53
N ALA A 126 7.03 -0.80 -18.85
CA ALA A 126 7.60 0.16 -17.90
C ALA A 126 6.64 0.46 -16.74
N ILE A 127 5.37 0.78 -17.03
CA ILE A 127 4.40 1.12 -15.98
C ILE A 127 3.99 -0.09 -15.13
N THR A 128 3.88 -1.28 -15.74
CA THR A 128 3.43 -2.49 -15.03
C THR A 128 4.54 -3.15 -14.22
N PHE A 129 5.72 -3.28 -14.82
CA PHE A 129 6.80 -4.12 -14.28
C PHE A 129 8.06 -3.34 -13.88
N GLY A 130 8.09 -2.02 -14.11
CA GLY A 130 9.27 -1.20 -13.83
C GLY A 130 10.45 -1.54 -14.74
N CYS A 131 10.20 -2.02 -15.96
CA CYS A 131 11.24 -2.42 -16.91
C CYS A 131 12.13 -1.26 -17.36
N GLU A 132 11.55 -0.07 -17.41
CA GLU A 132 12.22 1.19 -17.61
C GLU A 132 11.58 2.21 -16.68
N LYS A 133 12.30 3.31 -16.41
CA LYS A 133 11.76 4.35 -15.55
C LYS A 133 10.59 5.04 -16.24
N GLN A 134 9.49 5.20 -15.53
CA GLN A 134 8.34 5.96 -16.01
C GLN A 134 8.72 7.40 -16.32
N SER A 135 9.65 7.98 -15.55
CA SER A 135 10.21 9.32 -15.77
C SER A 135 10.91 9.50 -17.13
N ASP A 136 11.33 8.42 -17.78
CA ASP A 136 11.94 8.48 -19.12
C ASP A 136 10.89 8.64 -20.24
N PHE A 137 9.60 8.45 -19.95
CA PHE A 137 8.51 8.55 -20.93
C PHE A 137 7.64 9.80 -20.71
N PRO A 138 7.63 10.74 -21.68
CA PRO A 138 6.79 11.94 -21.59
C PRO A 138 5.29 11.67 -21.47
N VAL A 139 4.79 10.52 -21.93
CA VAL A 139 3.36 10.15 -21.85
C VAL A 139 2.88 10.00 -20.41
N PHE A 140 3.77 9.63 -19.47
CA PHE A 140 3.42 9.53 -18.06
C PHE A 140 3.55 10.85 -17.33
N SER A 141 4.10 11.89 -17.96
CA SER A 141 4.37 13.18 -17.33
C SER A 141 3.18 14.13 -17.42
N TRP A 142 2.74 14.62 -16.27
CA TRP A 142 1.74 15.68 -16.15
C TRP A 142 2.04 16.54 -14.92
N ASN A 143 1.44 17.72 -14.84
CA ASN A 143 1.61 18.64 -13.71
C ASN A 143 0.27 19.19 -13.24
N VAL A 144 0.23 19.57 -11.96
CA VAL A 144 -0.89 20.29 -11.33
C VAL A 144 -0.70 21.81 -11.42
N THR A 145 -1.79 22.56 -11.27
CA THR A 145 -1.75 24.02 -11.25
C THR A 145 -1.94 24.56 -9.83
N PHE A 146 -0.98 25.36 -9.39
CA PHE A 146 -1.06 26.08 -8.12
C PHE A 146 -1.72 27.46 -8.30
N PRO A 147 -2.44 27.97 -7.29
CA PRO A 147 -2.89 29.36 -7.26
C PRO A 147 -1.72 30.34 -7.34
N ASP A 148 -1.97 31.52 -7.91
CA ASP A 148 -1.00 32.63 -7.96
C ASP A 148 -0.87 33.33 -6.59
N LYS A 149 -0.52 32.54 -5.57
CA LYS A 149 -0.25 32.98 -4.20
C LYS A 149 1.17 32.56 -3.82
N PRO A 150 2.04 33.52 -3.43
CA PRO A 150 3.42 33.21 -3.10
C PRO A 150 3.48 32.28 -1.89
N LYS A 151 4.37 31.28 -1.96
CA LYS A 151 4.68 30.41 -0.82
C LYS A 151 5.17 31.26 0.36
N PRO A 152 4.52 31.23 1.54
CA PRO A 152 5.01 31.96 2.70
C PRO A 152 6.37 31.42 3.14
N PRO A 153 7.23 32.23 3.80
CA PRO A 153 8.48 31.74 4.34
C PRO A 153 8.27 30.54 5.26
N PRO A 154 9.12 29.50 5.22
CA PRO A 154 9.00 28.34 6.10
C PRO A 154 8.98 28.74 7.57
N ARG A 155 8.11 28.08 8.36
CA ARG A 155 7.95 28.29 9.80
C ARG A 155 8.06 26.95 10.52
N PRO A 156 9.26 26.58 10.99
CA PRO A 156 9.46 25.33 11.71
C PRO A 156 8.52 25.21 12.92
N PRO A 157 7.92 24.04 13.16
CA PRO A 157 7.08 23.82 14.33
C PRO A 157 7.87 24.06 15.61
N GLN A 158 7.20 24.57 16.64
CA GLN A 158 7.77 24.79 17.96
C GLN A 158 7.08 23.86 18.95
N PRO A 159 7.82 23.29 19.93
CA PRO A 159 7.20 22.49 20.97
C PRO A 159 6.15 23.33 21.72
N PRO A 160 4.99 22.76 22.05
CA PRO A 160 3.99 23.45 22.84
C PRO A 160 4.50 23.71 24.27
N ALA A 161 3.86 24.63 24.98
CA ALA A 161 4.16 24.84 26.39
C ALA A 161 3.91 23.54 27.19
N PRO A 162 4.69 23.24 28.24
CA PRO A 162 4.61 21.94 28.94
C PRO A 162 3.22 21.51 29.41
N GLU A 163 2.38 22.47 29.81
CA GLU A 163 1.01 22.25 30.31
C GLU A 163 -0.07 22.34 29.22
N SER A 164 0.32 22.42 27.94
CA SER A 164 -0.65 22.51 26.85
C SER A 164 -1.46 21.22 26.74
N PRO A 165 -2.77 21.30 26.46
CA PRO A 165 -3.59 20.13 26.17
C PRO A 165 -2.98 19.28 25.07
N LYS A 166 -3.24 17.97 25.11
CA LYS A 166 -2.81 17.01 24.09
C LYS A 166 -4.02 16.22 23.60
N LEU A 167 -3.94 15.77 22.36
CA LEU A 167 -4.87 14.82 21.78
C LEU A 167 -4.19 13.45 21.67
N ASN A 168 -4.92 12.39 21.98
CA ASN A 168 -4.50 11.01 21.77
C ASN A 168 -5.27 10.43 20.60
N VAL A 169 -4.58 10.14 19.50
CA VAL A 169 -5.20 9.70 18.26
C VAL A 169 -4.78 8.29 17.94
N LEU A 170 -5.75 7.39 17.85
CA LEU A 170 -5.51 6.01 17.41
C LEU A 170 -5.35 5.99 15.90
N HIS A 171 -4.40 5.21 15.40
CA HIS A 171 -4.26 4.89 14.00
C HIS A 171 -4.47 3.38 13.81
N LEU A 172 -5.57 3.05 13.14
CA LEU A 172 -5.92 1.70 12.71
C LEU A 172 -5.75 1.58 11.21
N SER A 173 -5.06 0.53 10.78
CA SER A 173 -4.79 0.26 9.38
C SER A 173 -4.65 -1.24 9.14
N ASP A 174 -4.99 -1.68 7.92
CA ASP A 174 -4.68 -3.03 7.41
C ASP A 174 -5.17 -4.12 8.38
N ILE A 175 -6.50 -4.11 8.63
CA ILE A 175 -7.13 -5.03 9.58
C ILE A 175 -7.15 -6.45 9.01
N HIS A 176 -7.43 -6.57 7.70
CA HIS A 176 -7.55 -7.81 6.93
C HIS A 176 -8.14 -8.98 7.72
N VAL A 177 -9.46 -8.96 7.88
CA VAL A 177 -10.16 -10.04 8.57
C VAL A 177 -10.44 -11.18 7.61
N ASP A 178 -9.83 -12.33 7.88
CA ASP A 178 -10.13 -13.57 7.19
C ASP A 178 -11.25 -14.34 7.90
N PHE A 179 -12.46 -14.25 7.34
CA PHE A 179 -13.62 -15.02 7.79
C PHE A 179 -13.53 -16.52 7.48
N GLY A 180 -12.61 -16.92 6.59
CA GLY A 180 -12.26 -18.29 6.26
C GLY A 180 -11.09 -18.86 7.07
N TYR A 181 -10.47 -18.08 7.96
CA TYR A 181 -9.36 -18.54 8.79
C TYR A 181 -9.75 -19.76 9.64
N LYS A 182 -8.89 -20.78 9.66
CA LYS A 182 -9.14 -22.04 10.34
C LYS A 182 -7.92 -22.48 11.17
N PRO A 183 -8.02 -22.51 12.51
CA PRO A 183 -6.97 -23.04 13.37
C PRO A 183 -6.61 -24.49 13.01
N GLY A 184 -5.32 -24.82 13.12
CA GLY A 184 -4.79 -26.15 12.81
C GLY A 184 -4.61 -26.45 11.32
N SER A 185 -4.93 -25.51 10.44
CA SER A 185 -4.75 -25.63 9.00
C SER A 185 -3.27 -25.44 8.58
N ILE A 186 -3.00 -25.58 7.28
CA ILE A 186 -1.67 -25.42 6.71
C ILE A 186 -1.30 -23.93 6.71
N VAL A 187 -0.15 -23.59 7.30
CA VAL A 187 0.43 -22.24 7.24
C VAL A 187 1.23 -22.05 5.95
N ASP A 188 2.14 -22.99 5.67
CA ASP A 188 3.02 -22.90 4.50
C ASP A 188 2.38 -23.64 3.31
N CYS A 189 1.44 -22.96 2.64
CA CYS A 189 0.75 -23.48 1.46
C CYS A 189 1.28 -22.82 0.17
N SER A 190 0.86 -23.32 -1.00
CA SER A 190 1.25 -22.77 -2.30
C SER A 190 0.32 -21.66 -2.81
N ALA A 191 -0.58 -21.16 -1.97
CA ALA A 191 -1.51 -20.08 -2.28
C ALA A 191 -0.97 -18.75 -1.72
N PRO A 192 -1.37 -17.59 -2.29
CA PRO A 192 -1.00 -16.28 -1.73
C PRO A 192 -1.54 -16.03 -0.31
N LEU A 193 -2.66 -16.67 0.06
CA LEU A 193 -3.19 -16.66 1.42
C LEU A 193 -3.47 -18.09 1.90
N CYS A 194 -2.89 -18.43 3.05
CA CYS A 194 -2.94 -19.72 3.72
C CYS A 194 -3.77 -19.64 5.02
N CYS A 195 -3.61 -20.60 5.94
CA CYS A 195 -4.36 -20.68 7.20
C CYS A 195 -5.89 -20.89 7.07
N ARG A 196 -6.40 -21.27 5.90
CA ARG A 196 -7.84 -21.47 5.65
C ARG A 196 -8.28 -22.93 5.56
N GLY A 197 -7.35 -23.85 5.27
CA GLY A 197 -7.68 -25.25 5.01
C GLY A 197 -6.50 -26.22 4.94
N GLY A 198 -6.81 -27.48 4.62
CA GLY A 198 -5.84 -28.57 4.58
C GLY A 198 -5.43 -29.11 5.96
N GLN A 199 -4.70 -30.22 5.96
CA GLN A 199 -4.05 -30.78 7.16
C GLN A 199 -2.54 -30.73 6.96
N PRO A 200 -1.77 -30.09 7.86
CA PRO A 200 -0.32 -30.07 7.75
C PRO A 200 0.24 -31.48 7.90
N ALA A 201 1.34 -31.76 7.19
CA ALA A 201 2.05 -33.03 7.32
C ALA A 201 2.55 -33.23 8.76
N SER A 202 2.72 -34.48 9.18
CA SER A 202 3.23 -34.79 10.53
C SER A 202 4.58 -34.13 10.77
N GLY A 203 4.66 -33.28 11.80
CA GLY A 203 5.87 -32.52 12.16
C GLY A 203 5.94 -31.12 11.55
N ASN A 204 5.05 -30.77 10.61
CA ASN A 204 4.92 -29.39 10.12
C ASN A 204 4.09 -28.55 11.09
N ARG A 205 4.35 -27.24 11.05
CA ARG A 205 3.60 -26.26 11.84
C ARG A 205 2.17 -26.12 11.32
N SER A 206 1.25 -25.83 12.22
CA SER A 206 -0.17 -25.61 11.92
C SER A 206 -0.60 -24.23 12.38
N ALA A 207 -1.60 -23.65 11.71
CA ALA A 207 -2.10 -22.32 12.01
C ALA A 207 -2.53 -22.18 13.48
N GLY A 208 -2.00 -21.17 14.18
CA GLY A 208 -2.36 -20.84 15.55
C GLY A 208 -3.84 -20.46 15.70
N PHE A 209 -4.34 -20.45 16.94
CA PHE A 209 -5.72 -20.00 17.21
C PHE A 209 -5.86 -18.48 17.04
N TRP A 210 -4.88 -17.71 17.50
CA TRP A 210 -4.95 -16.24 17.47
C TRP A 210 -4.45 -15.62 16.16
N GLY A 211 -4.09 -16.43 15.16
CA GLY A 211 -3.33 -16.00 13.99
C GLY A 211 -1.98 -16.69 13.95
N ASP A 212 -1.22 -16.44 12.89
CA ASP A 212 0.00 -17.19 12.63
C ASP A 212 1.05 -16.38 11.84
N TYR A 213 2.35 -16.62 12.09
CA TYR A 213 3.43 -16.01 11.30
C TYR A 213 3.62 -16.77 9.97
N GLY A 214 2.77 -16.47 8.99
CA GLY A 214 2.86 -17.01 7.64
C GLY A 214 2.26 -16.02 6.64
N HIS A 215 1.86 -16.56 5.49
CA HIS A 215 0.96 -15.87 4.58
C HIS A 215 -0.48 -16.06 5.06
N CYS A 216 -0.80 -15.44 6.18
CA CYS A 216 -2.07 -15.59 6.87
C CYS A 216 -2.57 -14.24 7.38
N ASP A 217 -3.84 -13.98 7.13
CA ASP A 217 -4.60 -12.86 7.68
C ASP A 217 -5.22 -13.21 9.04
N LEU A 218 -5.87 -12.23 9.68
CA LEU A 218 -6.39 -12.41 11.04
C LEU A 218 -7.71 -13.16 11.05
N PRO A 219 -7.88 -14.13 11.98
CA PRO A 219 -9.22 -14.59 12.29
C PRO A 219 -10.05 -13.49 12.95
N GLN A 220 -11.34 -13.46 12.63
CA GLN A 220 -12.30 -12.48 13.15
C GLN A 220 -12.28 -12.31 14.69
N TRP A 221 -12.08 -13.39 15.45
CA TRP A 221 -12.05 -13.29 16.92
C TRP A 221 -10.79 -12.60 17.43
N THR A 222 -9.65 -12.72 16.75
CA THR A 222 -8.44 -11.99 17.10
C THR A 222 -8.62 -10.50 16.79
N ALA A 223 -9.05 -10.16 15.57
CA ALA A 223 -9.27 -8.77 15.20
C ALA A 223 -10.23 -8.09 16.19
N LYS A 224 -11.36 -8.74 16.51
CA LYS A 224 -12.31 -8.24 17.50
C LYS A 224 -11.73 -8.14 18.92
N ALA A 225 -10.89 -9.08 19.34
CA ALA A 225 -10.25 -9.04 20.66
C ALA A 225 -9.24 -7.88 20.78
N ILE A 226 -8.48 -7.60 19.71
CA ILE A 226 -7.59 -6.43 19.66
C ILE A 226 -8.40 -5.13 19.72
N LEU A 227 -9.46 -5.01 18.92
CA LEU A 227 -10.33 -3.83 18.93
C LEU A 227 -10.99 -3.63 20.30
N GLN A 228 -11.44 -4.70 20.97
CA GLN A 228 -11.98 -4.64 22.33
C GLN A 228 -10.92 -4.18 23.34
N HIS A 229 -9.70 -4.72 23.25
CA HIS A 229 -8.59 -4.30 24.12
C HIS A 229 -8.32 -2.80 24.00
N ILE A 230 -8.27 -2.28 22.76
CA ILE A 230 -8.09 -0.86 22.50
C ILE A 230 -9.24 -0.06 23.14
N ALA A 231 -10.49 -0.46 22.94
CA ALA A 231 -11.65 0.24 23.51
C ALA A 231 -11.64 0.29 25.05
N ASP A 232 -11.15 -0.77 25.70
CA ASP A 232 -11.13 -0.89 27.16
C ASP A 232 -9.97 -0.12 27.81
N ILE A 233 -8.81 -0.08 27.14
CA ILE A 233 -7.56 0.40 27.74
C ILE A 233 -7.16 1.78 27.24
N GLU A 234 -7.38 2.07 25.96
CA GLU A 234 -6.84 3.27 25.32
C GLU A 234 -7.75 4.48 25.51
N LYS A 235 -7.16 5.61 25.92
CA LYS A 235 -7.87 6.89 26.01
C LYS A 235 -7.66 7.66 24.72
N ILE A 236 -8.61 7.53 23.80
CA ILE A 236 -8.52 8.11 22.45
C ILE A 236 -9.53 9.24 22.26
N ASP A 237 -9.16 10.28 21.53
CA ASP A 237 -10.04 11.39 21.16
C ASP A 237 -10.81 11.08 19.87
N PHE A 238 -10.10 10.55 18.87
CA PHE A 238 -10.64 10.08 17.59
C PHE A 238 -9.66 9.10 16.93
N VAL A 239 -10.07 8.55 15.77
CA VAL A 239 -9.32 7.50 15.07
C VAL A 239 -8.99 7.92 13.64
N TYR A 240 -7.74 7.78 13.21
CA TYR A 240 -7.40 7.65 11.81
C TYR A 240 -7.54 6.20 11.39
N TYR A 241 -8.34 5.97 10.36
CA TYR A 241 -8.71 4.63 9.92
C TYR A 241 -8.39 4.47 8.44
N THR A 242 -7.23 3.89 8.13
CA THR A 242 -6.64 3.97 6.78
C THR A 242 -6.90 2.74 5.91
N GLY A 243 -8.04 2.06 6.07
CA GLY A 243 -8.53 1.06 5.12
C GLY A 243 -7.92 -0.34 5.25
N ASP A 244 -8.14 -1.15 4.21
CA ASP A 244 -7.75 -2.56 4.06
C ASP A 244 -8.39 -3.51 5.08
N LEU A 245 -9.67 -3.77 4.86
CA LEU A 245 -10.51 -4.61 5.72
C LEU A 245 -10.68 -6.05 5.22
N PRO A 246 -10.94 -6.29 3.93
CA PRO A 246 -11.03 -7.63 3.38
C PRO A 246 -9.65 -8.33 3.34
N PRO A 247 -9.61 -9.68 3.36
CA PRO A 247 -8.34 -10.42 3.38
C PRO A 247 -7.68 -10.50 1.99
N HIS A 248 -6.55 -11.21 1.91
CA HIS A 248 -5.72 -11.38 0.70
C HIS A 248 -6.13 -12.56 -0.19
N ASP A 249 -7.35 -13.09 -0.09
CA ASP A 249 -7.89 -14.13 -0.99
C ASP A 249 -8.41 -13.57 -2.33
N VAL A 250 -7.68 -12.62 -2.91
CA VAL A 250 -8.09 -11.78 -4.06
C VAL A 250 -8.45 -12.55 -5.34
N TRP A 251 -8.09 -13.83 -5.43
CA TRP A 251 -8.47 -14.70 -6.55
C TRP A 251 -9.88 -15.29 -6.42
N ASN A 252 -10.55 -15.04 -5.29
CA ASN A 252 -11.87 -15.59 -4.96
C ASN A 252 -12.65 -14.61 -4.07
N GLN A 253 -12.90 -13.40 -4.56
CA GLN A 253 -13.66 -12.36 -3.87
C GLN A 253 -14.80 -11.82 -4.75
N SER A 254 -16.00 -11.79 -4.21
CA SER A 254 -17.14 -11.09 -4.82
C SER A 254 -17.36 -9.71 -4.20
N ARG A 255 -18.15 -8.86 -4.86
CA ARG A 255 -18.58 -7.58 -4.28
C ARG A 255 -19.33 -7.79 -2.97
N GLU A 256 -20.15 -8.83 -2.90
CA GLU A 256 -20.90 -9.22 -1.71
C GLU A 256 -19.97 -9.57 -0.53
N ASP A 257 -18.85 -10.24 -0.79
CA ASP A 257 -17.84 -10.54 0.23
C ASP A 257 -17.19 -9.27 0.78
N GLN A 258 -16.83 -8.31 -0.09
CA GLN A 258 -16.28 -7.02 0.34
C GLN A 258 -17.29 -6.23 1.17
N ILE A 259 -18.55 -6.15 0.71
CA ILE A 259 -19.63 -5.46 1.42
C ILE A 259 -19.87 -6.10 2.79
N TYR A 260 -19.84 -7.44 2.87
CA TYR A 260 -19.97 -8.17 4.12
C TYR A 260 -18.82 -7.84 5.08
N SER A 261 -17.57 -7.86 4.59
CA SER A 261 -16.39 -7.54 5.39
C SER A 261 -16.46 -6.11 5.94
N ILE A 262 -16.66 -5.12 5.06
CA ILE A 262 -16.73 -3.69 5.41
C ILE A 262 -17.83 -3.44 6.44
N ASN A 263 -19.05 -3.93 6.20
CA ASN A 263 -20.16 -3.70 7.12
C ASN A 263 -19.94 -4.39 8.47
N THR A 264 -19.39 -5.60 8.48
CA THR A 264 -19.17 -6.37 9.71
C THR A 264 -18.13 -5.69 10.60
N ILE A 265 -16.98 -5.32 10.03
CA ILE A 265 -15.89 -4.69 10.78
C ILE A 265 -16.31 -3.29 11.25
N ASN A 266 -16.92 -2.49 10.37
CA ASN A 266 -17.40 -1.16 10.76
C ASN A 266 -18.50 -1.23 11.82
N GLN A 267 -19.35 -2.26 11.81
CA GLN A 267 -20.31 -2.46 12.90
C GLN A 267 -19.62 -2.77 14.23
N TRP A 268 -18.55 -3.57 14.25
CA TRP A 268 -17.76 -3.76 15.47
C TRP A 268 -17.16 -2.46 15.98
N LEU A 269 -16.66 -1.60 15.09
CA LEU A 269 -16.11 -0.30 15.47
C LEU A 269 -17.18 0.62 16.09
N VAL A 270 -18.38 0.66 15.51
CA VAL A 270 -19.53 1.39 16.08
C VAL A 270 -19.87 0.88 17.48
N ASP A 271 -19.91 -0.45 17.66
CA ASP A 271 -20.32 -1.07 18.92
C ASP A 271 -19.26 -0.89 20.02
N LEU A 272 -17.97 -1.00 19.67
CA LEU A 272 -16.84 -0.98 20.61
C LEU A 272 -16.41 0.45 20.97
N PHE A 273 -16.56 1.42 20.07
CA PHE A 273 -16.09 2.79 20.25
C PHE A 273 -17.25 3.80 20.21
N PRO A 274 -18.23 3.69 21.12
CA PRO A 274 -19.37 4.59 21.10
C PRO A 274 -18.90 6.04 21.29
N ASN A 275 -19.45 6.94 20.47
CA ASN A 275 -19.13 8.38 20.45
C ASN A 275 -17.70 8.73 20.01
N LYS A 276 -16.98 7.83 19.35
CA LYS A 276 -15.72 8.16 18.65
C LYS A 276 -16.00 8.39 17.18
N ILE A 277 -15.25 9.33 16.60
CA ILE A 277 -15.28 9.60 15.15
C ILE A 277 -14.12 8.85 14.51
N PHE A 278 -14.41 8.10 13.45
CA PHE A 278 -13.41 7.47 12.60
C PHE A 278 -13.23 8.28 11.33
N TYR A 279 -12.09 8.94 11.24
CA TYR A 279 -11.65 9.60 10.04
C TYR A 279 -11.05 8.55 9.11
N SER A 280 -11.87 8.11 8.18
CA SER A 280 -11.61 6.96 7.32
C SER A 280 -10.93 7.36 6.01
N ALA A 281 -10.04 6.51 5.51
CA ALA A 281 -9.54 6.50 4.13
C ALA A 281 -9.78 5.11 3.53
N VAL A 282 -9.96 5.04 2.22
CA VAL A 282 -10.17 3.78 1.51
C VAL A 282 -8.82 3.14 1.15
N GLY A 283 -8.69 1.85 1.37
CA GLY A 283 -7.54 1.02 0.98
C GLY A 283 -7.76 0.32 -0.36
N ASN A 284 -6.81 -0.51 -0.76
CA ASN A 284 -6.84 -1.15 -2.06
C ASN A 284 -7.62 -2.47 -2.07
N HIS A 285 -7.76 -3.12 -0.92
CA HIS A 285 -8.53 -4.35 -0.77
C HIS A 285 -10.05 -4.14 -0.66
N GLU A 286 -10.56 -2.91 -0.50
CA GLU A 286 -12.02 -2.69 -0.46
C GLU A 286 -12.74 -2.97 -1.80
N ALA A 287 -12.05 -2.82 -2.94
CA ALA A 287 -12.61 -3.12 -4.25
C ALA A 287 -12.58 -4.62 -4.56
N ALA A 288 -13.52 -5.06 -5.39
CA ALA A 288 -13.52 -6.38 -6.02
C ALA A 288 -13.75 -6.21 -7.54
N PRO A 289 -12.76 -6.56 -8.38
CA PRO A 289 -11.44 -7.09 -8.02
C PRO A 289 -10.55 -6.09 -7.25
N CYS A 290 -9.60 -6.61 -6.46
CA CYS A 290 -8.69 -5.80 -5.64
C CYS A 290 -7.88 -4.79 -6.49
N ASN A 291 -7.58 -3.62 -5.94
CA ASN A 291 -6.87 -2.49 -6.58
C ASN A 291 -7.64 -1.76 -7.71
N LEU A 292 -8.74 -2.31 -8.22
CA LEU A 292 -9.39 -1.78 -9.42
C LEU A 292 -10.38 -0.66 -9.09
N TYR A 293 -9.92 0.58 -9.23
CA TYR A 293 -10.71 1.79 -9.02
C TYR A 293 -10.91 2.55 -10.35
N PRO A 294 -11.98 2.25 -11.11
CA PRO A 294 -12.25 2.93 -12.36
C PRO A 294 -12.68 4.38 -12.14
N THR A 295 -12.33 5.24 -13.10
CA THR A 295 -12.86 6.61 -13.21
C THR A 295 -14.15 6.62 -14.05
N PRO A 296 -15.01 7.66 -13.95
CA PRO A 296 -16.25 7.75 -14.74
C PRO A 296 -16.09 7.68 -16.28
N SER A 297 -14.88 7.89 -16.81
CA SER A 297 -14.60 7.68 -18.23
C SER A 297 -14.60 6.19 -18.64
N ILE A 298 -14.37 5.28 -17.69
CA ILE A 298 -14.44 3.84 -17.87
C ILE A 298 -15.87 3.41 -17.61
N ARG A 299 -16.60 3.04 -18.67
CA ARG A 299 -18.04 2.75 -18.60
C ARG A 299 -18.38 1.28 -18.36
N SER A 300 -17.40 0.40 -18.55
CA SER A 300 -17.51 -1.05 -18.43
C SER A 300 -17.54 -1.52 -16.99
N ASP A 301 -16.97 -0.75 -16.07
CA ASP A 301 -16.97 -1.02 -14.64
C ASP A 301 -17.43 0.22 -13.87
N ASN A 302 -18.10 -0.01 -12.75
CA ASN A 302 -18.67 1.04 -11.92
C ASN A 302 -18.38 0.75 -10.45
N ILE A 303 -17.65 1.66 -9.81
CA ILE A 303 -17.24 1.58 -8.41
C ILE A 303 -18.29 2.15 -7.44
N SER A 304 -19.44 2.64 -7.93
CA SER A 304 -20.46 3.29 -7.08
C SER A 304 -21.00 2.40 -5.97
N TRP A 305 -21.08 1.08 -6.20
CA TRP A 305 -21.50 0.11 -5.18
C TRP A 305 -20.64 0.20 -3.92
N LEU A 306 -19.32 0.37 -4.09
CA LEU A 306 -18.38 0.48 -2.99
C LEU A 306 -18.52 1.85 -2.33
N TYR A 307 -18.56 2.92 -3.11
CA TYR A 307 -18.65 4.28 -2.58
C TYR A 307 -19.93 4.54 -1.80
N GLU A 308 -21.05 3.93 -2.18
CA GLU A 308 -22.29 3.96 -1.41
C GLU A 308 -22.12 3.29 -0.03
N VAL A 309 -21.50 2.11 0.00
CA VAL A 309 -21.25 1.36 1.25
C VAL A 309 -20.24 2.10 2.15
N LEU A 310 -19.19 2.69 1.58
CA LEU A 310 -18.23 3.50 2.32
C LEU A 310 -18.89 4.77 2.87
N ALA A 311 -19.67 5.49 2.06
CA ALA A 311 -20.39 6.69 2.51
C ALA A 311 -21.33 6.37 3.68
N ASP A 312 -22.14 5.33 3.56
CA ASP A 312 -23.10 4.97 4.59
C ASP A 312 -22.42 4.45 5.86
N SER A 313 -21.34 3.68 5.74
CA SER A 313 -20.60 3.16 6.90
C SER A 313 -19.76 4.22 7.60
N TRP A 314 -19.08 5.10 6.87
CA TRP A 314 -18.26 6.16 7.46
C TRP A 314 -19.11 7.24 8.15
N ILE A 315 -20.31 7.55 7.64
CA ILE A 315 -21.27 8.42 8.33
C ILE A 315 -21.73 7.78 9.66
N LYS A 316 -21.99 6.46 9.66
CA LYS A 316 -22.32 5.73 10.91
C LYS A 316 -21.17 5.75 11.91
N LEU A 317 -19.91 5.76 11.43
CA LEU A 317 -18.71 5.93 12.25
C LEU A 317 -18.44 7.37 12.69
N GLY A 318 -19.39 8.29 12.45
CA GLY A 318 -19.37 9.65 12.99
C GLY A 318 -18.87 10.72 12.02
N LEU A 319 -18.60 10.40 10.75
CA LEU A 319 -18.33 11.46 9.77
C LEU A 319 -19.55 12.37 9.56
N PRO A 320 -19.34 13.69 9.45
CA PRO A 320 -20.41 14.63 9.10
C PRO A 320 -21.07 14.31 7.76
N ASN A 321 -22.39 14.49 7.68
CA ASN A 321 -23.18 14.13 6.49
C ASN A 321 -22.83 14.95 5.23
N ASP A 322 -22.23 16.13 5.39
CA ASP A 322 -21.76 16.97 4.28
C ASP A 322 -20.53 16.39 3.56
N THR A 323 -19.84 15.41 4.16
CA THR A 323 -18.76 14.66 3.49
C THR A 323 -19.27 13.67 2.44
N ARG A 324 -20.57 13.32 2.48
CA ARG A 324 -21.16 12.23 1.69
C ARG A 324 -20.96 12.43 0.18
N ASP A 325 -21.16 13.64 -0.33
CA ASP A 325 -21.11 13.90 -1.76
C ASP A 325 -19.69 13.71 -2.34
N SER A 326 -18.64 14.11 -1.61
CA SER A 326 -17.27 13.86 -2.06
C SER A 326 -16.87 12.39 -1.90
N ILE A 327 -17.37 11.70 -0.87
CA ILE A 327 -17.18 10.25 -0.72
C ILE A 327 -17.82 9.51 -1.90
N LEU A 328 -19.06 9.85 -2.28
CA LEU A 328 -19.70 9.24 -3.45
C LEU A 328 -19.01 9.56 -4.77
N ARG A 329 -18.32 10.71 -4.86
CA ARG A 329 -17.60 11.10 -6.08
C ARG A 329 -16.32 10.29 -6.27
N GLY A 330 -15.59 9.97 -5.20
CA GLY A 330 -14.25 9.40 -5.32
C GLY A 330 -13.64 8.80 -4.06
N ALA A 331 -14.42 8.59 -3.01
CA ALA A 331 -13.98 8.13 -1.68
C ALA A 331 -12.87 8.98 -1.04
N PHE A 332 -12.85 10.28 -1.35
CA PHE A 332 -12.03 11.30 -0.69
C PHE A 332 -12.92 12.42 -0.15
N TYR A 333 -12.49 13.08 0.93
CA TYR A 333 -13.27 14.16 1.57
C TYR A 333 -12.41 15.03 2.47
N THR A 334 -12.96 16.17 2.89
CA THR A 334 -12.37 16.98 3.96
C THR A 334 -13.41 17.27 5.03
N THR A 335 -12.96 17.44 6.27
CA THR A 335 -13.80 17.85 7.38
C THR A 335 -12.99 18.61 8.42
N ILE A 336 -13.66 19.40 9.25
CA ILE A 336 -13.06 20.06 10.40
C ILE A 336 -13.06 19.09 11.58
N ILE A 337 -11.88 18.80 12.13
CA ILE A 337 -11.78 18.04 13.39
C ILE A 337 -12.10 18.96 14.56
N ARG A 338 -11.48 20.16 14.56
CA ARG A 338 -11.61 21.22 15.57
C ARG A 338 -11.45 22.57 14.90
N SER A 339 -11.92 23.65 15.53
CA SER A 339 -11.72 25.00 15.00
C SER A 339 -10.22 25.26 14.72
N GLY A 340 -9.88 25.59 13.48
CA GLY A 340 -8.49 25.79 13.05
C GLY A 340 -7.74 24.50 12.68
N PHE A 341 -8.40 23.34 12.69
CA PHE A 341 -7.79 22.04 12.39
C PHE A 341 -8.68 21.21 11.45
N ARG A 342 -8.14 20.94 10.27
CA ARG A 342 -8.80 20.23 9.18
C ARG A 342 -8.15 18.88 8.91
N LEU A 343 -8.98 17.92 8.57
CA LEU A 343 -8.55 16.68 7.93
C LEU A 343 -8.84 16.73 6.44
N ILE A 344 -7.94 16.17 5.64
CA ILE A 344 -8.20 15.78 4.26
C ILE A 344 -7.89 14.29 4.13
N SER A 345 -8.89 13.49 3.77
CA SER A 345 -8.77 12.07 3.45
C SER A 345 -8.70 11.88 1.94
N LEU A 346 -7.68 11.17 1.48
CA LEU A 346 -7.39 10.92 0.07
C LEU A 346 -7.68 9.46 -0.29
N ASN A 347 -8.21 9.26 -1.48
CA ASN A 347 -8.28 7.95 -2.11
C ASN A 347 -6.99 7.71 -2.88
N MET A 348 -6.04 7.05 -2.23
CA MET A 348 -4.72 6.80 -2.80
C MET A 348 -4.76 5.73 -3.91
N ASN A 349 -5.86 4.99 -4.11
CA ASN A 349 -6.00 4.02 -5.20
C ASN A 349 -6.01 4.65 -6.62
N TYR A 350 -6.05 5.98 -6.70
CA TYR A 350 -5.87 6.73 -7.94
C TYR A 350 -4.41 7.06 -8.25
N CYS A 351 -3.47 6.43 -7.55
CA CYS A 351 -2.04 6.63 -7.76
C CYS A 351 -1.20 5.36 -8.03
N PRO A 352 -1.49 4.13 -7.53
CA PRO A 352 -0.61 2.98 -7.66
C PRO A 352 -0.70 2.36 -9.06
N LYS A 353 0.35 1.67 -9.49
CA LYS A 353 0.38 0.95 -10.78
C LYS A 353 -0.57 -0.26 -10.79
N GLU A 354 -0.88 -0.80 -9.62
CA GLU A 354 -1.79 -1.92 -9.40
C GLU A 354 -3.22 -1.60 -9.82
N ASN A 355 -3.59 -0.31 -9.86
CA ASN A 355 -4.84 0.12 -10.49
C ASN A 355 -4.67 0.21 -12.01
N TYR A 356 -4.85 -0.91 -12.71
CA TYR A 356 -4.63 -1.03 -14.16
C TYR A 356 -5.49 -0.06 -14.99
N TRP A 357 -6.61 0.43 -14.44
CA TRP A 357 -7.42 1.46 -15.08
C TRP A 357 -6.65 2.76 -15.37
N LEU A 358 -5.61 3.06 -14.58
CA LEU A 358 -4.76 4.24 -14.78
C LEU A 358 -3.92 4.15 -16.06
N TYR A 359 -3.78 2.97 -16.67
CA TYR A 359 -3.02 2.81 -17.91
C TYR A 359 -3.76 3.41 -19.10
N ILE A 360 -5.09 3.55 -19.01
CA ILE A 360 -5.90 4.26 -19.99
C ILE A 360 -5.67 5.77 -19.86
N ASN A 361 -5.71 6.30 -18.64
CA ASN A 361 -5.38 7.68 -18.33
C ASN A 361 -5.03 7.85 -16.84
N SER A 362 -3.78 8.20 -16.57
CA SER A 362 -3.24 8.43 -15.22
C SER A 362 -3.19 9.91 -14.82
N THR A 363 -3.68 10.83 -15.67
CA THR A 363 -3.61 12.27 -15.40
C THR A 363 -4.64 12.67 -14.35
N ASP A 364 -4.15 13.04 -13.15
CA ASP A 364 -4.92 13.46 -11.98
C ASP A 364 -6.34 12.87 -11.90
N PRO A 365 -6.49 11.55 -11.66
CA PRO A 365 -7.79 10.90 -11.71
C PRO A 365 -8.79 11.59 -10.76
N LEU A 366 -9.98 11.88 -11.29
CA LEU A 366 -11.04 12.66 -10.65
C LEU A 366 -10.69 14.12 -10.29
N GLY A 367 -9.50 14.60 -10.68
CA GLY A 367 -8.98 15.91 -10.28
C GLY A 367 -8.61 15.97 -8.80
N GLN A 368 -8.22 14.85 -8.19
CA GLN A 368 -7.99 14.72 -6.75
C GLN A 368 -6.83 15.61 -6.26
N LEU A 369 -5.70 15.66 -6.96
CA LEU A 369 -4.59 16.53 -6.57
C LEU A 369 -4.93 18.00 -6.77
N GLN A 370 -5.66 18.33 -7.84
CA GLN A 370 -6.14 19.70 -8.03
C GLN A 370 -7.14 20.11 -6.93
N TRP A 371 -8.00 19.19 -6.48
CA TRP A 371 -8.90 19.37 -5.36
C TRP A 371 -8.15 19.51 -4.03
N LEU A 372 -7.10 18.72 -3.80
CA LEU A 372 -6.22 18.83 -2.64
C LEU A 372 -5.57 20.22 -2.55
N ILE A 373 -5.05 20.74 -3.65
CA ILE A 373 -4.46 22.09 -3.73
C ILE A 373 -5.49 23.15 -3.33
N GLN A 374 -6.74 23.04 -3.80
CA GLN A 374 -7.79 24.00 -3.47
C GLN A 374 -8.06 24.04 -1.97
N TRP A 375 -8.14 22.88 -1.31
CA TRP A 375 -8.38 22.80 0.13
C TRP A 375 -7.17 23.19 0.98
N LEU A 376 -5.96 22.85 0.55
CA LEU A 376 -4.74 23.30 1.22
C LEU A 376 -4.56 24.82 1.11
N GLN A 377 -4.88 25.41 -0.05
CA GLN A 377 -4.88 26.86 -0.19
C GLN A 377 -5.94 27.52 0.70
N TYR A 378 -7.15 26.96 0.72
CA TYR A 378 -8.21 27.44 1.60
C TYR A 378 -7.77 27.38 3.07
N ALA A 379 -7.18 26.27 3.52
CA ALA A 379 -6.67 26.13 4.87
C ALA A 379 -5.55 27.13 5.18
N GLU A 380 -4.60 27.35 4.26
CA GLU A 380 -3.57 28.38 4.39
C GLU A 380 -4.18 29.78 4.56
N ASP A 381 -5.21 30.11 3.77
CA ASP A 381 -5.91 31.39 3.82
C ASP A 381 -6.68 31.60 5.13
N GLN A 382 -7.21 30.53 5.71
CA GLN A 382 -7.90 30.55 7.00
C GLN A 382 -6.96 30.39 8.21
N GLY A 383 -5.68 30.13 7.98
CA GLY A 383 -4.72 29.82 9.05
C GLY A 383 -5.00 28.50 9.75
N GLU A 384 -5.68 27.56 9.08
CA GLU A 384 -5.93 26.21 9.57
C GLU A 384 -4.67 25.34 9.47
N LYS A 385 -4.53 24.38 10.37
CA LYS A 385 -3.61 23.25 10.22
C LYS A 385 -4.32 22.07 9.56
N VAL A 386 -3.58 21.29 8.79
CA VAL A 386 -4.12 20.17 8.01
C VAL A 386 -3.39 18.88 8.35
N HIS A 387 -4.17 17.84 8.64
CA HIS A 387 -3.70 16.46 8.58
C HIS A 387 -4.19 15.79 7.31
N LEU A 388 -3.29 15.05 6.66
CA LEU A 388 -3.60 14.21 5.51
C LEU A 388 -3.68 12.75 5.95
N ILE A 389 -4.70 12.04 5.50
CA ILE A 389 -4.77 10.59 5.64
C ILE A 389 -4.98 9.95 4.28
N GLY A 390 -4.40 8.77 4.08
CA GLY A 390 -4.56 7.94 2.89
C GLY A 390 -4.19 6.51 3.21
N HIS A 391 -4.36 5.60 2.25
CA HIS A 391 -3.92 4.21 2.41
C HIS A 391 -2.48 4.02 1.93
N HIS A 392 -2.24 3.98 0.62
CA HIS A 392 -0.88 3.90 0.08
C HIS A 392 -0.06 5.15 0.44
N PRO A 393 1.20 4.99 0.90
CA PRO A 393 2.11 6.12 0.98
C PRO A 393 2.46 6.62 -0.44
N PRO A 394 2.68 7.94 -0.63
CA PRO A 394 2.93 8.53 -1.96
C PRO A 394 4.12 7.97 -2.75
N GLN A 395 5.06 7.31 -2.08
CA GLN A 395 6.21 6.65 -2.71
C GLN A 395 5.85 5.36 -3.45
N ASP A 396 4.66 4.79 -3.19
CA ASP A 396 4.13 3.62 -3.91
C ASP A 396 3.32 4.01 -5.16
N CYS A 397 3.13 5.31 -5.38
CA CYS A 397 2.38 5.84 -6.52
C CYS A 397 3.22 5.87 -7.81
N LEU A 398 2.52 5.94 -8.95
CA LEU A 398 3.07 6.31 -10.26
C LEU A 398 3.84 7.63 -10.18
N THR A 399 4.92 7.73 -10.97
CA THR A 399 5.93 8.79 -10.86
C THR A 399 5.37 10.21 -10.92
N ALA A 400 4.53 10.51 -11.91
CA ALA A 400 3.95 11.85 -12.01
C ALA A 400 3.01 12.18 -10.84
N PHE A 401 2.23 11.23 -10.34
CA PHE A 401 1.39 11.46 -9.17
C PHE A 401 2.25 11.75 -7.93
N SER A 402 3.22 10.86 -7.65
CA SER A 402 4.13 10.97 -6.51
C SER A 402 4.88 12.31 -6.50
N TRP A 403 5.38 12.73 -7.66
CA TRP A 403 6.14 13.98 -7.78
C TRP A 403 5.26 15.23 -7.65
N ASN A 404 4.05 15.22 -8.22
CA ASN A 404 3.09 16.31 -8.01
C ASN A 404 2.64 16.39 -6.54
N PHE A 405 2.39 15.24 -5.92
CA PHE A 405 2.08 15.19 -4.49
C PHE A 405 3.20 15.80 -3.65
N HIS A 406 4.46 15.43 -3.92
CA HIS A 406 5.62 15.98 -3.24
C HIS A 406 5.76 17.51 -3.39
N LYS A 407 5.49 18.06 -4.59
CA LYS A 407 5.42 19.51 -4.83
C LYS A 407 4.32 20.19 -3.99
N ILE A 408 3.17 19.54 -3.85
CA ILE A 408 2.05 20.04 -3.05
C ILE A 408 2.44 20.11 -1.57
N ILE A 409 3.04 19.04 -1.04
CA ILE A 409 3.54 19.02 0.34
C ILE A 409 4.55 20.16 0.56
N ASN A 410 5.51 20.31 -0.36
CA ASN A 410 6.50 21.37 -0.31
C ASN A 410 5.88 22.77 -0.36
N ARG A 411 4.87 23.01 -1.19
CA ARG A 411 4.18 24.31 -1.27
C ARG A 411 3.45 24.65 0.02
N TYR A 412 2.88 23.67 0.70
CA TYR A 412 2.01 23.86 1.86
C TYR A 412 2.64 23.38 3.18
N GLU A 413 3.97 23.36 3.28
CA GLU A 413 4.73 22.87 4.45
C GLU A 413 4.36 23.56 5.78
N ASN A 414 3.91 24.82 5.73
CA ASN A 414 3.46 25.55 6.93
C ASN A 414 2.04 25.18 7.36
N THR A 415 1.24 24.63 6.46
CA THR A 415 -0.18 24.32 6.66
C THR A 415 -0.37 22.87 7.07
N ILE A 416 0.41 21.95 6.48
CA ILE A 416 0.34 20.52 6.77
C ILE A 416 1.12 20.22 8.05
N ALA A 417 0.44 19.66 9.06
CA ALA A 417 1.00 19.33 10.37
C ALA A 417 1.26 17.82 10.58
N GLY A 418 0.82 16.98 9.64
CA GLY A 418 1.02 15.53 9.70
C GLY A 418 0.38 14.79 8.52
N GLN A 419 0.96 13.64 8.17
CA GLN A 419 0.44 12.74 7.13
C GLN A 419 0.47 11.30 7.65
N PHE A 420 -0.60 10.53 7.44
CA PHE A 420 -0.78 9.20 8.02
C PHE A 420 -1.28 8.20 6.95
N TYR A 421 -0.55 7.11 6.79
CA TYR A 421 -0.74 6.09 5.74
C TYR A 421 -0.70 4.67 6.31
N GLY A 422 -0.97 3.65 5.50
CA GLY A 422 -0.93 2.23 5.87
C GLY A 422 -0.24 1.40 4.80
N HIS A 423 -0.90 0.32 4.35
CA HIS A 423 -0.58 -0.48 3.15
C HIS A 423 0.64 -1.38 3.27
N ARG A 424 1.75 -0.87 3.80
CA ARG A 424 3.03 -1.61 3.86
C ARG A 424 3.10 -2.63 4.99
N HIS A 425 2.12 -2.61 5.90
CA HIS A 425 1.98 -3.48 7.07
C HIS A 425 3.08 -3.36 8.16
N ASN A 426 4.30 -3.05 7.78
CA ASN A 426 5.43 -2.79 8.66
C ASN A 426 5.28 -1.45 9.43
N ASP A 427 6.04 -1.29 10.51
CA ASP A 427 6.17 0.02 11.19
C ASP A 427 7.17 0.89 10.42
N GLU A 428 6.67 1.83 9.62
CA GLU A 428 7.47 2.66 8.74
C GLU A 428 7.20 4.15 8.89
N PHE A 429 8.08 4.96 8.32
CA PHE A 429 7.87 6.38 8.11
C PHE A 429 8.65 6.83 6.88
N ALA A 430 8.31 8.00 6.34
CA ALA A 430 9.10 8.67 5.33
C ALA A 430 9.25 10.16 5.63
N VAL A 431 10.46 10.68 5.46
CA VAL A 431 10.76 12.11 5.59
C VAL A 431 10.59 12.79 4.22
N VAL A 432 9.87 13.91 4.21
CA VAL A 432 9.75 14.76 3.02
C VAL A 432 10.81 15.83 3.08
N TYR A 433 11.58 16.00 2.00
CA TYR A 433 12.63 17.01 1.91
C TYR A 433 12.24 18.15 0.96
N ASP A 434 12.92 19.29 1.12
CA ASP A 434 12.75 20.47 0.27
C ASP A 434 13.17 20.19 -1.19
N GLU A 435 12.42 20.68 -2.17
CA GLU A 435 12.70 20.44 -3.60
C GLU A 435 13.97 21.13 -4.14
N VAL A 436 14.47 22.18 -3.47
CA VAL A 436 15.59 22.98 -3.96
C VAL A 436 16.92 22.24 -3.78
N ASP A 437 17.15 21.68 -2.60
CA ASP A 437 18.41 21.04 -2.26
C ASP A 437 18.28 19.62 -1.70
N THR A 438 17.05 19.12 -1.48
CA THR A 438 16.77 17.79 -0.93
C THR A 438 17.44 17.50 0.41
N LYS A 439 17.74 18.55 1.20
CA LYS A 439 18.44 18.42 2.50
C LYS A 439 17.59 18.78 3.68
N ARG A 440 16.77 19.83 3.57
CA ARG A 440 15.93 20.29 4.68
C ARG A 440 14.67 19.44 4.78
N PRO A 441 14.41 18.75 5.90
CA PRO A 441 13.13 18.09 6.14
C PRO A 441 12.00 19.12 6.22
N VAL A 442 10.87 18.88 5.54
CA VAL A 442 9.72 19.79 5.47
C VAL A 442 8.42 19.17 5.99
N SER A 443 8.31 17.85 6.00
CA SER A 443 7.10 17.15 6.47
C SER A 443 7.41 15.71 6.86
N MET A 444 6.46 15.08 7.55
CA MET A 444 6.51 13.69 7.99
C MET A 444 5.34 12.88 7.46
N MET A 445 5.65 11.69 6.94
CA MET A 445 4.70 10.65 6.58
C MET A 445 4.84 9.50 7.57
N TYR A 446 3.84 9.28 8.40
CA TYR A 446 3.78 8.12 9.28
C TYR A 446 3.08 6.98 8.56
N ILE A 447 3.70 5.81 8.49
CA ILE A 447 3.13 4.62 7.86
C ILE A 447 2.78 3.66 9.01
N GLY A 448 1.47 3.49 9.23
CA GLY A 448 0.84 2.70 10.28
C GLY A 448 1.28 1.25 10.23
N PRO A 449 1.46 0.58 11.39
CA PRO A 449 1.63 -0.86 11.37
C PRO A 449 0.29 -1.51 11.03
N SER A 450 0.30 -2.68 10.39
CA SER A 450 -0.93 -3.43 10.20
C SER A 450 -1.44 -4.03 11.50
N LEU A 451 -2.76 -4.13 11.62
CA LEU A 451 -3.36 -5.08 12.56
C LEU A 451 -3.05 -6.51 12.10
N THR A 452 -3.02 -6.79 10.80
CA THR A 452 -2.83 -8.14 10.28
C THR A 452 -1.45 -8.74 10.60
N THR A 453 -1.41 -10.08 10.58
CA THR A 453 -0.16 -10.87 10.61
C THR A 453 0.50 -10.96 9.24
N GLU A 454 -0.22 -10.62 8.16
CA GLU A 454 0.28 -10.75 6.79
C GLU A 454 1.46 -9.78 6.54
N SER A 455 2.66 -10.23 6.18
CA SER A 455 3.18 -11.57 6.42
C SER A 455 4.23 -11.54 7.52
N PHE A 456 4.25 -12.59 8.34
CA PHE A 456 5.25 -12.78 9.39
C PHE A 456 5.39 -11.61 10.38
N LEU A 457 4.28 -11.01 10.78
CA LEU A 457 4.29 -9.90 11.73
C LEU A 457 3.48 -10.22 12.99
N ASN A 458 3.79 -9.58 14.12
CA ASN A 458 2.80 -9.48 15.19
C ASN A 458 1.67 -8.54 14.75
N PRO A 459 0.43 -8.74 15.19
CA PRO A 459 -0.61 -7.71 15.09
C PRO A 459 -0.19 -6.44 15.84
N GLY A 460 -0.37 -5.27 15.25
CA GLY A 460 0.03 -4.00 15.87
C GLY A 460 -0.95 -2.85 15.62
N TYR A 461 -0.94 -1.86 16.51
CA TYR A 461 -1.64 -0.59 16.32
C TYR A 461 -0.83 0.55 16.93
N ARG A 462 -1.14 1.80 16.54
CA ARG A 462 -0.40 2.98 16.99
C ARG A 462 -1.28 4.03 17.63
N ILE A 463 -0.76 4.68 18.66
CA ILE A 463 -1.36 5.86 19.29
C ILE A 463 -0.40 7.03 19.14
N PHE A 464 -0.88 8.12 18.55
CA PHE A 464 -0.17 9.39 18.50
C PHE A 464 -0.57 10.28 19.66
N SER A 465 0.40 10.93 20.29
CA SER A 465 0.17 12.09 21.13
C SER A 465 0.44 13.34 20.30
N MET A 466 -0.58 14.19 20.14
CA MET A 466 -0.52 15.39 19.30
C MET A 466 -0.76 16.63 20.14
N ASP A 467 -0.29 17.76 19.62
CA ASP A 467 -0.59 19.07 20.17
C ASP A 467 -2.12 19.32 20.15
N GLY A 468 -2.67 19.75 21.29
CA GLY A 468 -4.11 19.66 21.53
C GLY A 468 -4.91 20.93 21.26
N ASP A 469 -6.11 20.98 21.84
CA ASP A 469 -7.11 22.01 21.53
C ASP A 469 -6.89 23.30 22.33
N TYR A 470 -6.18 24.26 21.73
CA TYR A 470 -6.03 25.62 22.25
C TYR A 470 -5.69 26.64 21.14
N PRO A 471 -5.92 27.95 21.37
CA PRO A 471 -5.61 28.97 20.38
C PRO A 471 -4.13 29.00 19.99
N GLY A 472 -3.85 28.86 18.68
CA GLY A 472 -2.48 28.82 18.17
C GLY A 472 -1.80 27.45 18.24
N SER A 473 -2.54 26.39 18.57
CA SER A 473 -2.04 25.01 18.53
C SER A 473 -1.45 24.67 17.16
N SER A 474 -0.35 23.94 17.20
CA SER A 474 0.37 23.49 16.03
C SER A 474 -0.27 22.25 15.40
N TYR A 475 -1.02 21.48 16.19
CA TYR A 475 -1.56 20.15 15.89
C TYR A 475 -0.55 19.11 15.41
N TRP A 476 0.76 19.38 15.51
CA TRP A 476 1.79 18.43 15.14
C TRP A 476 1.82 17.21 16.07
N VAL A 477 2.33 16.11 15.55
CA VAL A 477 2.66 14.92 16.36
C VAL A 477 3.79 15.27 17.33
N LEU A 478 3.56 15.03 18.62
CA LEU A 478 4.52 15.25 19.70
C LEU A 478 5.23 13.96 20.09
N ASP A 479 4.54 12.82 19.99
CA ASP A 479 5.09 11.49 20.24
C ASP A 479 4.21 10.40 19.61
N HIS A 480 4.70 9.17 19.52
CA HIS A 480 3.84 8.00 19.28
C HIS A 480 4.30 6.76 20.02
N ARG A 481 3.32 5.89 20.32
CA ARG A 481 3.51 4.58 20.92
C ARG A 481 2.91 3.50 20.02
N THR A 482 3.68 2.46 19.72
CA THR A 482 3.20 1.27 19.03
C THR A 482 2.96 0.17 20.06
N VAL A 483 1.82 -0.51 19.96
CA VAL A 483 1.46 -1.67 20.79
C VAL A 483 1.28 -2.86 19.87
N ILE A 484 1.82 -4.00 20.27
CA ILE A 484 1.71 -5.26 19.53
C ILE A 484 1.04 -6.34 20.37
N MET A 485 0.36 -7.28 19.72
CA MET A 485 -0.05 -8.52 20.35
C MET A 485 1.03 -9.58 20.10
N ASN A 486 1.70 -10.06 21.16
CA ASN A 486 2.72 -11.09 21.04
C ASN A 486 2.07 -12.43 20.65
N LEU A 487 2.11 -12.76 19.37
CA LEU A 487 1.39 -13.89 18.80
C LEU A 487 1.94 -15.23 19.28
N THR A 488 3.26 -15.32 19.49
CA THR A 488 3.91 -16.51 20.05
C THR A 488 3.37 -16.82 21.44
N ALA A 489 3.38 -15.81 22.32
CA ALA A 489 2.88 -15.96 23.68
C ALA A 489 1.36 -16.19 23.69
N ALA A 490 0.63 -15.49 22.82
CA ALA A 490 -0.82 -15.62 22.76
C ALA A 490 -1.26 -17.03 22.37
N ASN A 491 -0.61 -17.63 21.37
CA ASN A 491 -0.86 -19.02 20.97
C ASN A 491 -0.37 -20.03 22.01
N MET A 492 0.73 -19.76 22.73
CA MET A 492 1.25 -20.65 23.78
C MET A 492 0.33 -20.70 25.01
N TYR A 493 -0.18 -19.56 25.45
CA TYR A 493 -1.02 -19.45 26.65
C TYR A 493 -2.52 -19.45 26.35
N ASN A 494 -2.90 -19.50 25.08
CA ASN A 494 -4.28 -19.43 24.59
C ASN A 494 -5.06 -18.23 25.14
N THR A 495 -4.42 -17.05 25.17
CA THR A 495 -5.01 -15.78 25.60
C THR A 495 -4.32 -14.63 24.88
N THR A 496 -5.00 -13.52 24.60
CA THR A 496 -4.36 -12.34 24.01
C THR A 496 -3.35 -11.73 24.98
N ILE A 497 -2.13 -11.43 24.49
CA ILE A 497 -1.05 -10.81 25.27
C ILE A 497 -0.55 -9.59 24.51
N PHE A 498 -0.86 -8.41 25.05
CA PHE A 498 -0.45 -7.11 24.48
C PHE A 498 0.82 -6.60 25.15
N VAL A 499 1.69 -5.98 24.36
CA VAL A 499 2.96 -5.42 24.79
C VAL A 499 3.12 -4.04 24.17
N ASP A 500 3.44 -3.07 25.01
CA ASP A 500 3.93 -1.77 24.58
C ASP A 500 5.30 -1.99 23.92
N GLU A 501 5.31 -1.96 22.59
CA GLU A 501 6.53 -2.28 21.84
C GLU A 501 7.55 -1.17 22.05
N TYR A 502 7.17 0.08 21.75
CA TYR A 502 8.02 1.22 21.97
C TYR A 502 7.27 2.55 21.99
N ASN A 503 7.93 3.54 22.59
CA ASN A 503 7.64 4.96 22.43
C ASN A 503 8.77 5.57 21.58
N ALA A 504 8.42 6.34 20.54
CA ALA A 504 9.38 6.81 19.55
C ALA A 504 10.47 7.69 20.13
N ARG A 505 10.10 8.71 20.92
CA ARG A 505 11.07 9.64 21.49
C ARG A 505 12.02 8.97 22.46
N ASP A 506 11.50 8.11 23.33
CA ASP A 506 12.30 7.42 24.33
C ASP A 506 13.25 6.41 23.65
N SER A 507 12.74 5.56 22.75
CA SER A 507 13.53 4.51 22.11
C SER A 507 14.61 5.06 21.17
N TYR A 508 14.31 6.11 20.42
CA TYR A 508 15.25 6.72 19.47
C TYR A 508 16.00 7.92 20.06
N GLN A 509 15.77 8.26 21.33
CA GLN A 509 16.38 9.41 22.02
C GLN A 509 16.17 10.71 21.23
N MET A 510 14.93 10.94 20.79
CA MET A 510 14.56 12.11 19.99
C MET A 510 14.00 13.22 20.87
N LYS A 511 14.39 14.45 20.57
CA LYS A 511 13.92 15.61 21.33
C LYS A 511 12.45 15.90 21.04
N ASN A 512 12.04 15.91 19.77
CA ASN A 512 10.65 15.93 19.33
C ASN A 512 10.48 15.00 18.13
N LEU A 513 9.27 14.98 17.55
CA LEU A 513 8.98 14.26 16.31
C LEU A 513 8.71 15.20 15.13
N PHE A 514 9.33 16.38 15.12
CA PHE A 514 9.24 17.30 14.00
C PHE A 514 10.15 16.86 12.84
N PRO A 515 9.94 17.35 11.60
CA PRO A 515 10.70 16.88 10.45
C PRO A 515 12.22 16.93 10.64
N GLU A 516 12.74 17.97 11.29
CA GLU A 516 14.18 18.10 11.58
C GLU A 516 14.68 16.96 12.48
N ASP A 517 13.95 16.62 13.55
CA ASP A 517 14.35 15.54 14.47
C ASP A 517 14.36 14.16 13.77
N TRP A 518 13.44 13.92 12.83
CA TRP A 518 13.44 12.71 12.01
C TRP A 518 14.60 12.69 11.00
N GLY A 519 14.91 13.85 10.40
CA GLY A 519 16.11 14.00 9.56
C GLY A 519 17.38 13.65 10.32
N ASP A 520 17.53 14.15 11.55
CA ASP A 520 18.64 13.82 12.44
C ASP A 520 18.69 12.32 12.76
N LEU A 521 17.54 11.67 12.96
CA LEU A 521 17.47 10.22 13.18
C LEU A 521 17.94 9.44 11.93
N ILE A 522 17.56 9.85 10.72
CA ILE A 522 18.04 9.25 9.46
C ILE A 522 19.56 9.32 9.38
N GLU A 523 20.15 10.48 9.65
CA GLU A 523 21.61 10.65 9.63
C GLU A 523 22.31 9.76 10.68
N ARG A 524 21.76 9.69 11.90
CA ARG A 524 22.27 8.82 12.96
C ARG A 524 22.21 7.34 12.55
N MET A 525 21.08 6.89 11.99
CA MET A 525 20.93 5.53 11.48
C MET A 525 21.88 5.24 10.31
N GLN A 526 22.15 6.22 9.45
CA GLN A 526 23.13 6.07 8.37
C GLN A 526 24.54 5.83 8.91
N THR A 527 24.94 6.55 9.97
CA THR A 527 26.23 6.32 10.62
C THR A 527 26.29 5.01 11.42
N ASP A 528 25.14 4.47 11.80
CA ASP A 528 24.96 3.25 12.57
C ASP A 528 24.34 2.12 11.72
N ILE A 529 24.62 2.10 10.42
CA ILE A 529 23.92 1.21 9.46
C ILE A 529 24.00 -0.28 9.82
N ASP A 530 25.07 -0.71 10.49
CA ASP A 530 25.27 -2.08 10.98
C ASP A 530 25.30 -2.17 12.52
N GLY A 531 24.82 -1.12 13.19
CA GLY A 531 24.88 -0.99 14.64
C GLY A 531 23.53 -1.15 15.35
N PRO A 532 23.51 -0.87 16.68
CA PRO A 532 22.35 -1.14 17.53
C PRO A 532 21.13 -0.27 17.24
N LEU A 533 21.29 1.00 16.84
CA LEU A 533 20.18 1.91 16.52
C LEU A 533 19.45 1.44 15.26
N MET A 534 20.18 1.10 14.20
CA MET A 534 19.55 0.57 12.98
C MET A 534 18.93 -0.82 13.22
N SER A 535 19.56 -1.65 14.05
CA SER A 535 19.00 -2.94 14.46
C SER A 535 17.71 -2.77 15.29
N LEU A 536 17.65 -1.75 16.15
CA LEU A 536 16.44 -1.39 16.89
C LEU A 536 15.34 -0.89 15.96
N ALA A 537 15.67 -0.02 15.01
CA ALA A 537 14.70 0.44 14.00
C ALA A 537 14.13 -0.73 13.18
N TYR A 538 14.98 -1.68 12.80
CA TYR A 538 14.53 -2.89 12.12
C TYR A 538 13.66 -3.81 13.00
N THR A 539 13.93 -3.85 14.31
CA THR A 539 13.09 -4.60 15.26
C THR A 539 11.68 -4.02 15.30
N HIS A 540 11.53 -2.69 15.39
CA HIS A 540 10.22 -2.03 15.35
C HIS A 540 9.56 -2.18 13.97
N TYR A 541 10.31 -2.01 12.88
CA TYR A 541 9.83 -2.22 11.51
C TYR A 541 9.15 -3.58 11.32
N THR A 542 9.70 -4.64 11.93
CA THR A 542 9.15 -6.00 11.89
C THR A 542 8.16 -6.30 13.01
N LYS A 543 7.69 -5.30 13.77
CA LYS A 543 6.79 -5.46 14.91
C LYS A 543 7.30 -6.50 15.93
N SER A 544 8.60 -6.45 16.21
CA SER A 544 9.32 -7.35 17.12
C SER A 544 9.21 -8.84 16.74
N TYR A 545 9.00 -9.15 15.45
CA TYR A 545 9.04 -10.52 14.97
C TYR A 545 10.48 -11.07 15.00
N GLN A 546 10.74 -11.96 15.95
CA GLN A 546 12.10 -12.42 16.31
C GLN A 546 12.83 -13.18 15.20
N ASN A 547 12.11 -13.92 14.35
CA ASN A 547 12.71 -14.61 13.20
C ASN A 547 12.94 -13.68 12.00
N GLY A 548 12.46 -12.44 12.06
CA GLY A 548 12.71 -11.41 11.07
C GLY A 548 14.15 -10.88 11.09
N THR A 549 14.95 -11.20 12.10
CA THR A 549 16.30 -10.65 12.40
C THR A 549 17.40 -10.88 11.33
N GLN A 550 17.07 -11.31 10.11
CA GLN A 550 18.01 -11.56 9.01
C GLN A 550 18.13 -10.39 8.01
N CYS A 551 18.10 -9.14 8.49
CA CYS A 551 18.40 -8.00 7.63
C CYS A 551 19.91 -7.79 7.58
N ASP A 552 20.53 -8.08 6.43
CA ASP A 552 21.94 -7.80 6.20
C ASP A 552 22.19 -6.32 5.90
N HIS A 553 23.45 -5.96 5.62
CA HIS A 553 23.83 -4.58 5.31
C HIS A 553 23.01 -3.97 4.16
N ASN A 554 22.81 -4.72 3.07
CA ASN A 554 22.08 -4.23 1.90
C ASN A 554 20.60 -4.03 2.24
N CYS A 555 20.01 -4.96 3.00
CA CYS A 555 18.65 -4.81 3.52
C CYS A 555 18.51 -3.54 4.37
N ARG A 556 19.47 -3.26 5.28
CA ARG A 556 19.44 -2.06 6.12
C ARG A 556 19.61 -0.78 5.31
N GLN A 557 20.47 -0.77 4.29
CA GLN A 557 20.57 0.36 3.34
C GLN A 557 19.27 0.60 2.59
N GLY A 558 18.61 -0.47 2.12
CA GLY A 558 17.31 -0.39 1.45
C GLY A 558 16.23 0.17 2.35
N LEU A 559 16.15 -0.30 3.60
CA LEU A 559 15.20 0.21 4.60
C LEU A 559 15.43 1.70 4.89
N LEU A 560 16.68 2.09 5.17
CA LEU A 560 17.01 3.49 5.42
C LEU A 560 16.72 4.38 4.21
N CYS A 561 16.95 3.87 2.99
CA CYS A 561 16.58 4.53 1.75
C CYS A 561 15.07 4.75 1.66
N GLY A 562 14.25 3.75 2.03
CA GLY A 562 12.80 3.88 2.14
C GLY A 562 12.39 5.00 3.10
N PHE A 563 13.02 5.08 4.28
CA PHE A 563 12.70 6.14 5.25
C PHE A 563 13.09 7.55 4.79
N LYS A 564 14.09 7.67 3.93
CA LYS A 564 14.55 8.95 3.38
C LYS A 564 13.77 9.39 2.13
N THR A 565 13.11 8.46 1.45
CA THR A 565 12.57 8.71 0.10
C THR A 565 11.06 8.78 0.13
N SER A 566 10.51 9.96 -0.14
CA SER A 566 9.06 10.22 -0.20
C SER A 566 8.51 10.33 -1.63
N ARG A 567 9.31 9.98 -2.63
CA ARG A 567 8.97 10.02 -4.06
C ARG A 567 9.31 8.71 -4.76
N SER A 568 8.47 8.28 -5.68
CA SER A 568 8.81 7.16 -6.56
C SER A 568 9.91 7.52 -7.56
N GLU A 569 10.73 6.53 -7.94
CA GLU A 569 11.86 6.66 -8.89
C GLU A 569 12.92 7.73 -8.55
N ASP A 570 13.05 8.11 -7.28
CA ASP A 570 13.99 9.14 -6.84
C ASP A 570 15.35 8.56 -6.43
N LEU A 571 16.13 8.11 -7.41
CA LEU A 571 17.40 7.41 -7.18
C LEU A 571 18.43 8.25 -6.41
N HIS A 572 18.41 9.58 -6.58
CA HIS A 572 19.42 10.46 -5.99
C HIS A 572 19.25 10.67 -4.49
N ALA A 573 18.02 10.49 -3.96
CA ALA A 573 17.76 10.63 -2.53
C ALA A 573 18.61 9.68 -1.67
N CYS A 574 18.96 8.51 -2.22
CA CYS A 574 19.69 7.47 -1.52
C CYS A 574 21.17 7.33 -1.91
N ASP A 575 21.66 8.15 -2.85
CA ASP A 575 23.05 8.07 -3.32
C ASP A 575 24.04 8.11 -2.15
N SER A 576 23.82 9.01 -1.18
CA SER A 576 24.67 9.13 0.01
C SER A 576 24.66 7.89 0.92
N ILE A 577 23.58 7.13 0.92
CA ILE A 577 23.42 5.90 1.71
C ILE A 577 24.12 4.73 1.00
N LEU A 578 23.97 4.67 -0.32
CA LEU A 578 24.46 3.57 -1.17
C LEU A 578 25.94 3.72 -1.55
N SER A 579 26.49 4.94 -1.57
CA SER A 579 27.87 5.23 -1.96
C SER A 579 28.92 5.04 -0.85
N GLY A 580 28.52 4.57 0.35
CA GLY A 580 29.40 4.41 1.51
C GLY A 580 30.38 3.24 1.46
N ARG A 581 31.13 3.08 0.35
CA ARG A 581 32.30 2.18 0.26
C ARG A 581 33.61 2.96 0.22
#